data_AF-A0A947VWL8-F1
#
_entry.id   AF-A0A947VWL8-F1
#
_cell.length_a   1.000
_cell.length_b   1.000
_cell.length_c   1.000
_cell.angle_alpha   90.00
_cell.angle_beta   90.00
_cell.angle_gamma   90.00
#
_symmetry.space_group_name_H-M   'P 1'
#
loop_
_entity.id
_entity.type
_entity.pdbx_description
1 polymer ?
#
loop_
_entity_poly.entity_id
_entity_poly.type
_entity_poly.pdbx_seq_one_letter_code
_entity_poly.pdbx_strand_id
1 'polypeptide(L)'
;MKDYLPFPAKTGRPRVDDREVINEILYFLSTAIRWNDMPKYYPPGVTCWRRIKEYDELGVWDDIIRDLQHKVLDLGKLNLVNGYIDGSLAESKKGAKGSKLFGEV
;
A
#
# COMPACT_ATOMS: atom_id res chain seq x y z
N MET A 1 5.53 -9.51 11.52
CA MET A 1 5.07 -8.14 11.18
C MET A 1 6.11 -7.13 11.63
N LYS A 2 6.52 -7.12 12.91
CA LYS A 2 7.66 -6.30 13.38
C LYS A 2 8.93 -6.51 12.56
N ASP A 3 9.10 -7.70 12.00
CA ASP A 3 10.27 -8.12 11.22
C ASP A 3 10.44 -7.34 9.90
N TYR A 4 9.36 -6.70 9.40
CA TYR A 4 9.40 -5.89 8.18
C TYR A 4 9.47 -4.38 8.48
N LEU A 5 9.18 -3.96 9.71
CA LEU A 5 8.98 -2.54 9.99
C LEU A 5 10.28 -1.87 10.43
N PRO A 6 10.54 -0.63 9.99
CA PRO A 6 11.72 0.10 10.41
C PRO A 6 11.69 0.37 11.91
N PHE A 7 12.82 0.16 12.57
CA PHE A 7 12.96 0.41 13.99
C PHE A 7 12.69 1.88 14.34
N PRO A 8 12.06 2.15 15.50
CA PRO A 8 11.87 3.51 15.97
C PRO A 8 13.19 4.26 16.12
N ALA A 9 13.14 5.57 15.86
CA ALA A 9 14.28 6.44 16.13
C ALA A 9 14.65 6.33 17.61
N LYS A 10 15.96 6.28 17.91
CA LYS A 10 16.46 6.15 19.28
C LYS A 10 16.16 7.38 20.14
N THR A 11 15.96 8.55 19.52
CA THR A 11 15.71 9.82 20.19
C THR A 11 14.56 10.59 19.52
N GLY A 12 13.99 11.54 20.26
CA GLY A 12 12.89 12.39 19.79
C GLY A 12 11.51 11.93 20.30
N ARG A 13 10.45 12.44 19.66
CA ARG A 13 9.06 12.08 20.03
C ARG A 13 8.85 10.58 19.75
N PRO A 14 8.30 9.82 20.73
CA PRO A 14 7.95 8.43 20.52
C PRO A 14 7.05 8.26 19.29
N ARG A 15 7.32 7.21 18.51
CA ARG A 15 6.49 6.86 17.36
C ARG A 15 5.13 6.38 17.84
N VAL A 16 4.09 6.66 17.04
CA VAL A 16 2.78 6.02 17.19
C VAL A 16 2.96 4.51 16.99
N ASP A 17 2.16 3.71 17.70
CA ASP A 17 2.17 2.26 17.60
C ASP A 17 1.98 1.82 16.13
N ASP A 18 2.88 0.98 15.64
CA ASP A 18 2.87 0.59 14.23
C ASP A 18 1.62 -0.24 13.87
N ARG A 19 1.02 -0.96 14.82
CA ARG A 19 -0.23 -1.69 14.59
C ARG A 19 -1.40 -0.73 14.39
N GLU A 20 -1.45 0.37 15.16
CA GLU A 20 -2.48 1.40 14.97
C GLU A 20 -2.35 2.06 13.59
N VAL A 21 -1.11 2.37 13.18
CA VAL A 21 -0.82 2.95 11.86
C VAL A 21 -1.22 1.98 10.74
N ILE A 22 -0.84 0.70 10.83
CA ILE A 22 -1.22 -0.30 9.81
C ILE A 22 -2.74 -0.48 9.76
N ASN A 23 -3.41 -0.56 10.91
CA ASN A 23 -4.87 -0.66 10.97
C ASN A 23 -5.55 0.53 10.30
N GLU A 24 -5.04 1.74 10.52
CA GLU A 24 -5.55 2.95 9.86
C GLU A 24 -5.35 2.90 8.34
N ILE A 25 -4.15 2.49 7.89
CA ILE A 25 -3.84 2.33 6.46
C ILE A 25 -4.79 1.33 5.81
N LEU A 26 -5.01 0.17 6.43
CA LEU A 26 -5.93 -0.85 5.93
C LEU A 26 -7.38 -0.35 5.90
N TYR A 27 -7.80 0.40 6.91
CA TYR A 27 -9.13 1.02 6.94
C TYR A 27 -9.29 2.03 5.80
N PHE A 28 -8.31 2.91 5.60
CA PHE A 28 -8.31 3.89 4.52
C PHE A 28 -8.38 3.20 3.14
N LEU A 29 -7.55 2.18 2.90
CA LEU A 29 -7.51 1.44 1.63
C LEU A 29 -8.80 0.65 1.37
N SER A 30 -9.43 0.09 2.41
CA SER A 30 -10.67 -0.69 2.26
C SER A 30 -11.91 0.18 2.06
N THR A 31 -11.93 1.39 2.62
CA THR A 31 -13.11 2.28 2.58
C THR A 31 -13.01 3.39 1.53
N ALA A 32 -11.80 3.68 1.04
CA ALA A 32 -11.51 4.76 0.10
C ALA A 32 -12.04 6.15 0.53
N ILE A 33 -12.19 6.37 1.85
CA ILE A 33 -12.61 7.67 2.38
C ILE A 33 -11.47 8.68 2.34
N ARG A 34 -11.79 9.97 2.44
CA ARG A 34 -10.75 11.01 2.56
C ARG A 34 -10.07 10.92 3.92
N TRP A 35 -8.78 11.24 3.98
CA TRP A 35 -8.03 11.30 5.24
C TRP A 35 -8.70 12.16 6.32
N ASN A 36 -9.36 13.25 5.92
CA ASN A 36 -10.06 14.14 6.86
C ASN A 36 -11.35 13.56 7.44
N ASP A 37 -11.89 12.51 6.81
CA ASP A 37 -13.11 11.82 7.24
C ASP A 37 -12.79 10.55 8.05
N MET A 38 -11.51 10.28 8.32
CA MET A 38 -11.08 9.14 9.12
C MET A 38 -11.65 9.21 10.54
N PRO A 39 -12.06 8.06 11.13
CA PRO A 39 -12.50 8.03 12.51
C PRO A 39 -11.41 8.55 13.47
N LYS A 40 -11.81 9.41 14.42
CA LYS A 40 -10.88 10.12 15.33
C LYS A 40 -10.10 9.22 16.32
N TYR A 41 -10.49 7.96 16.45
CA TYR A 41 -9.78 7.00 17.29
C TYR A 41 -8.52 6.44 16.60
N TYR A 42 -8.37 6.66 15.29
CA TYR A 42 -7.13 6.35 14.59
C TYR A 42 -6.10 7.47 14.77
N PRO A 43 -4.80 7.16 14.55
CA PRO A 43 -3.78 8.18 14.45
C PRO A 43 -4.09 9.30 13.44
N PRO A 44 -3.38 10.44 13.50
CA PRO A 44 -3.56 11.48 12.50
C PRO A 44 -3.19 10.98 11.10
N GLY A 45 -4.03 11.21 10.10
CA GLY A 45 -3.79 10.75 8.72
C GLY A 45 -2.46 11.21 8.10
N VAL A 46 -1.90 12.34 8.55
CA VAL A 46 -0.55 12.80 8.14
C VAL A 46 0.54 11.83 8.63
N THR A 47 0.39 11.26 9.83
CA THR A 47 1.30 10.23 10.36
C THR A 47 1.27 8.99 9.47
N CYS A 48 0.07 8.56 9.07
CA CYS A 48 -0.12 7.40 8.22
C CYS A 48 0.39 7.62 6.80
N TRP A 49 0.11 8.78 6.20
CA TRP A 49 0.67 9.13 4.89
C TRP A 49 2.21 9.10 4.90
N ARG A 50 2.84 9.71 5.91
CA ARG A 50 4.30 9.67 6.06
C ARG A 50 4.81 8.24 6.19
N ARG A 51 4.05 7.37 6.87
CA ARG A 51 4.44 5.98 7.07
C ARG A 51 4.25 5.11 5.84
N ILE A 52 3.17 5.30 5.08
CA ILE A 52 2.98 4.67 3.77
C ILE A 52 4.19 5.01 2.90
N LYS A 53 4.58 6.29 2.86
CA LYS A 53 5.74 6.74 2.08
C LYS A 53 7.05 6.11 2.56
N GLU A 54 7.33 6.13 3.87
CA GLU A 54 8.54 5.50 4.44
C GLU A 54 8.60 4.00 4.13
N TYR A 55 7.47 3.30 4.23
CA TYR A 55 7.38 1.86 3.96
C TYR A 55 7.56 1.54 2.47
N ASP A 56 7.05 2.39 1.59
CA ASP A 56 7.25 2.29 0.15
C ASP A 56 8.74 2.48 -0.22
N GLU A 57 9.37 3.55 0.28
CA GLU A 57 10.79 3.82 0.05
C GLU A 57 11.72 2.72 0.58
N LEU A 58 11.29 1.99 1.62
CA LEU A 58 12.03 0.88 2.22
C LEU A 58 11.67 -0.50 1.65
N GLY A 59 10.72 -0.60 0.71
CA GLY A 59 10.27 -1.88 0.13
C GLY A 59 9.49 -2.78 1.11
N VAL A 60 8.99 -2.22 2.21
CA VAL A 60 8.27 -2.97 3.26
C VAL A 60 7.01 -3.62 2.70
N TRP A 61 6.30 -2.91 1.81
CA TRP A 61 5.09 -3.45 1.18
C TRP A 61 5.39 -4.64 0.28
N ASP A 62 6.47 -4.56 -0.50
CA ASP A 62 6.89 -5.64 -1.39
C ASP A 62 7.28 -6.89 -0.60
N ASP A 63 8.01 -6.71 0.51
CA ASP A 63 8.39 -7.81 1.39
C ASP A 63 7.17 -8.48 2.03
N ILE A 64 6.22 -7.69 2.55
CA ILE A 64 4.98 -8.21 3.14
C ILE A 64 4.16 -8.96 2.08
N ILE A 65 3.97 -8.39 0.89
CA ILE A 65 3.18 -8.99 -0.18
C ILE A 65 3.82 -10.30 -0.64
N ARG A 66 5.13 -10.32 -0.86
CA ARG A 66 5.87 -11.54 -1.24
C ARG A 66 5.67 -12.64 -0.21
N ASP A 67 5.84 -12.32 1.06
CA ASP A 67 5.70 -13.31 2.14
C ASP A 67 4.26 -13.81 2.30
N LEU A 68 3.26 -12.94 2.08
CA LEU A 68 1.86 -13.32 2.04
C LEU A 68 1.56 -14.23 0.84
N GLN A 69 2.08 -13.92 -0.34
CA GLN A 69 1.91 -14.76 -1.54
C GLN A 69 2.47 -16.16 -1.30
N HIS A 70 3.67 -16.28 -0.73
CA HIS A 70 4.25 -17.57 -0.36
C HIS A 70 3.35 -18.35 0.62
N LYS A 71 2.86 -17.71 1.69
CA LYS A 71 1.97 -18.37 2.66
C LYS A 71 0.65 -18.83 2.02
N VAL A 72 0.06 -18.01 1.16
CA VAL A 72 -1.21 -18.36 0.50
C VAL A 72 -1.00 -19.47 -0.54
N LEU A 73 0.17 -19.51 -1.20
CA LEU A 73 0.57 -20.61 -2.07
C LEU A 73 0.74 -21.91 -1.30
N ASP A 74 1.47 -21.90 -0.18
CA ASP A 74 1.69 -23.08 0.67
C ASP A 74 0.38 -23.63 1.24
N LEU A 75 -0.59 -22.75 1.51
CA LEU A 75 -1.93 -23.12 1.95
C LEU A 75 -2.83 -23.65 0.81
N GLY A 76 -2.33 -23.70 -0.44
CA GLY A 76 -3.11 -24.09 -1.61
C GLY A 76 -4.24 -23.11 -1.96
N LYS A 77 -4.19 -21.88 -1.44
CA LYS A 77 -5.22 -20.84 -1.63
C LYS A 77 -4.91 -19.91 -2.79
N LEU A 78 -3.71 -20.01 -3.39
CA LEU A 78 -3.29 -19.27 -4.57
C LEU A 78 -3.01 -20.27 -5.70
N ASN A 79 -3.73 -20.16 -6.82
CA ASN A 79 -3.45 -20.95 -8.01
C ASN A 79 -2.73 -20.08 -9.04
N LEU A 80 -1.45 -20.40 -9.27
CA LEU A 80 -0.60 -19.66 -10.21
C LEU A 80 -0.69 -20.18 -11.66
N VAL A 81 -1.36 -21.30 -11.91
CA VAL A 81 -1.50 -21.88 -13.27
C VAL A 81 -2.38 -21.00 -14.16
N ASN A 82 -3.38 -20.32 -13.59
CA ASN A 82 -4.30 -19.43 -14.29
C ASN A 82 -4.21 -18.00 -13.74
N GLY A 83 -3.00 -17.43 -13.70
CA GLY A 83 -2.80 -16.03 -13.33
C GLY A 83 -3.22 -15.08 -14.44
N TYR A 84 -4.20 -14.21 -14.18
CA TYR A 84 -4.55 -13.10 -15.07
C TYR A 84 -3.93 -11.81 -14.53
N ILE A 85 -3.28 -11.05 -15.40
CA ILE A 85 -2.84 -9.69 -15.08
C ILE A 85 -4.06 -8.79 -15.28
N ASP A 86 -4.69 -8.38 -14.19
CA ASP A 86 -5.74 -7.36 -14.22
C ASP A 86 -5.13 -5.98 -13.94
N GLY A 87 -5.58 -4.98 -14.69
CA GLY A 87 -5.08 -3.63 -14.61
C GLY A 87 -6.06 -2.67 -15.26
N SER A 88 -6.40 -1.59 -14.54
CA SER A 88 -7.22 -0.51 -15.08
C SER A 88 -6.32 0.58 -15.66
N LEU A 89 -6.45 0.87 -16.95
CA LEU A 89 -5.86 2.06 -17.56
C LEU A 89 -6.70 3.28 -17.19
N ALA A 90 -6.13 4.19 -16.41
CA ALA A 90 -6.72 5.49 -16.14
C ALA A 90 -6.05 6.55 -17.03
N GLU A 91 -6.84 7.24 -17.85
CA GLU A 91 -6.34 8.37 -18.62
C GLU A 91 -5.89 9.52 -17.70
N SER A 92 -4.73 10.10 -17.99
CA SER A 92 -4.27 11.28 -17.27
C SER A 92 -5.14 12.48 -17.60
N LYS A 93 -5.71 13.13 -16.58
CA LYS A 93 -6.55 14.34 -16.73
C LYS A 93 -5.87 15.51 -17.45
N LYS A 94 -4.53 15.49 -17.58
CA LYS A 94 -3.72 16.51 -18.28
C LYS A 94 -2.81 15.93 -19.36
N GLY A 95 -3.08 14.73 -19.86
CA GLY A 95 -2.39 14.21 -21.04
C GLY A 95 -2.70 15.08 -22.26
N ALA A 96 -1.68 15.43 -23.06
CA ALA A 96 -1.92 16.03 -24.36
C ALA A 96 -2.80 15.08 -25.20
N LYS A 97 -3.77 15.61 -25.94
CA LYS A 97 -4.61 14.80 -26.83
C LYS A 97 -3.74 14.18 -27.92
N GLY A 98 -3.52 12.88 -27.83
CA GLY A 98 -3.04 12.03 -28.92
C GLY A 98 -1.52 12.02 -29.13
N SER A 99 -0.83 11.11 -28.45
CA SER A 99 0.19 10.32 -29.15
C SER A 99 -0.48 9.01 -29.58
N LYS A 100 -0.76 8.86 -30.87
CA LYS A 100 -1.02 7.53 -31.47
C LYS A 100 0.24 6.69 -31.31
N LEU A 101 0.39 6.04 -30.17
CA LEU A 101 1.25 4.89 -30.03
C LEU A 101 0.40 3.71 -30.51
N PHE A 102 0.96 2.83 -31.33
CA PHE A 102 0.30 1.77 -32.08
C PHE A 102 -0.30 2.24 -33.42
N GLY A 103 0.56 2.14 -34.45
CA GLY A 103 0.13 2.14 -35.84
C GLY A 103 -0.77 0.94 -36.13
N GLU A 104 -1.71 1.18 -37.04
CA GLU A 104 -2.63 0.22 -37.61
C GLU A 104 -1.87 -0.97 -38.22
N VAL A 105 -2.35 -2.19 -37.97
CA VAL A 105 -1.97 -3.43 -38.66
C VAL A 105 -2.87 -3.60 -39.87
#